data_AF-A0A9X6AEL4-F1
#
_entry.id   AF-A0A9X6AEL4-F1
#
_cell.length_a   1.000
_cell.length_b   1.000
_cell.length_c   1.000
_cell.angle_alpha   90.00
_cell.angle_beta   90.00
_cell.angle_gamma   90.00
#
_symmetry.space_group_name_H-M   'P 1'
#
loop_
_entity.id
_entity.type
_entity.pdbx_description
1 polymer ?
#
loop_
_entity_poly.entity_id
_entity_poly.type
_entity_poly.pdbx_seq_one_letter_code
_entity_poly.pdbx_strand_id
1 'polypeptide(L)'
;AELPEALAAHSVLLSGALAAGADPDDFFRDRVEEAQVLHARVVLLRDRPAGGLTAAPAARELALSHDTALSELEPEEGPELETLAELIAVTDFAAVYLALASGA
;
A
#
# COMPACT_ATOMS: atom_id res chain seq x y z
N ALA A 1 -14.85 9.30 1.03
CA ALA A 1 -15.62 8.11 0.63
C ALA A 1 -15.61 7.14 1.79
N GLU A 2 -16.75 6.51 2.10
CA GLU A 2 -16.83 5.47 3.14
C GLU A 2 -16.11 4.19 2.69
N LEU A 3 -15.79 3.29 3.62
CA LEU A 3 -14.86 2.17 3.39
C LEU A 3 -15.19 1.18 2.24
N PRO A 4 -16.42 1.09 1.69
CA PRO A 4 -16.64 0.42 0.40
C PRO A 4 -16.42 1.36 -0.81
N GLU A 5 -16.93 2.59 -0.75
CA GLU A 5 -16.84 3.58 -1.82
C GLU A 5 -15.39 4.04 -2.05
N ALA A 6 -14.59 4.12 -0.99
CA ALA A 6 -13.18 4.45 -1.07
C ALA A 6 -12.41 3.39 -1.86
N LEU A 7 -12.65 2.10 -1.60
CA LEU A 7 -11.98 1.03 -2.33
C LEU A 7 -12.32 1.08 -3.83
N ALA A 8 -13.58 1.34 -4.17
CA ALA A 8 -14.00 1.53 -5.55
C ALA A 8 -13.34 2.75 -6.21
N ALA A 9 -13.33 3.91 -5.54
CA ALA A 9 -12.76 5.14 -6.07
C ALA A 9 -11.23 5.04 -6.31
N HIS A 10 -10.51 4.37 -5.42
CA HIS A 10 -9.05 4.25 -5.50
C HIS A 10 -8.58 3.07 -6.36
N SER A 11 -9.46 2.16 -6.78
CA SER A 11 -9.13 1.02 -7.66
C SER A 11 -8.47 1.44 -8.98
N VAL A 12 -8.82 2.61 -9.50
CA VAL A 12 -8.24 3.19 -10.73
C VAL A 12 -6.73 3.42 -10.58
N LEU A 13 -6.25 3.75 -9.39
CA LEU A 13 -4.82 3.92 -9.12
C LEU A 13 -4.05 2.60 -9.30
N LEU A 14 -4.72 1.45 -9.07
CA LEU A 14 -4.14 0.11 -9.19
C LEU A 14 -4.21 -0.46 -10.62
N SER A 15 -4.89 0.22 -11.54
CA SER A 15 -5.01 -0.17 -12.95
C SER A 15 -4.28 0.79 -13.91
N GLY A 16 -3.65 1.84 -13.38
CA GLY A 16 -3.00 2.88 -14.15
C GLY A 16 -1.52 2.64 -14.43
N ALA A 17 -0.77 3.71 -14.67
CA ALA A 17 0.67 3.63 -15.00
C ALA A 17 1.55 3.00 -13.91
N LEU A 18 1.05 2.93 -12.66
CA LEU A 18 1.73 2.30 -11.53
C LEU A 18 1.29 0.84 -11.30
N ALA A 19 0.39 0.31 -12.13
CA ALA A 19 -0.06 -1.08 -12.00
C ALA A 19 1.08 -2.07 -12.29
N ALA A 20 0.99 -3.25 -11.70
CA ALA A 20 1.85 -4.37 -12.09
C ALA A 20 1.56 -4.73 -13.57
N GLY A 21 2.61 -4.86 -14.39
CA GLY A 21 2.46 -5.25 -15.80
C GLY A 21 1.85 -4.18 -16.72
N ALA A 22 1.96 -2.89 -16.39
CA ALA A 22 1.48 -1.80 -17.25
C ALA A 22 2.12 -1.78 -18.67
N ASP A 23 3.26 -2.45 -18.87
CA ASP A 23 3.92 -2.62 -20.16
C ASP A 23 3.97 -4.12 -20.55
N PRO A 24 3.21 -4.56 -21.57
CA PRO A 24 3.16 -5.98 -21.97
C PRO A 24 4.45 -6.48 -22.63
N ASP A 25 5.31 -5.58 -23.12
CA ASP A 25 6.60 -5.92 -23.74
C ASP A 25 7.73 -6.03 -22.71
N ASP A 26 7.45 -5.73 -21.44
CA ASP A 26 8.39 -5.73 -20.32
C ASP A 26 9.17 -7.04 -20.20
N PHE A 27 8.47 -8.18 -20.24
CA PHE A 27 9.08 -9.50 -20.06
C PHE A 27 10.23 -9.78 -21.05
N PHE A 28 10.21 -9.15 -22.23
CA PHE A 28 11.22 -9.32 -23.28
C PHE A 28 12.26 -8.20 -23.32
N ARG A 29 12.10 -7.13 -22.53
CA ARG A 29 13.05 -6.01 -22.51
C ARG A 29 14.27 -6.32 -21.64
N ASP A 30 15.43 -5.95 -22.15
CA ASP A 30 16.67 -5.93 -21.38
C ASP A 30 16.76 -4.61 -20.61
N ARG A 31 16.50 -4.67 -19.31
CA ARG A 31 16.42 -3.50 -18.41
C ARG A 31 17.70 -3.20 -17.65
N VAL A 32 18.81 -3.85 -17.96
CA VAL A 32 20.04 -3.71 -17.16
C VAL A 32 20.51 -2.25 -17.05
N GLU A 33 20.32 -1.44 -18.11
CA GLU A 33 20.71 -0.03 -18.13
C GLU A 33 19.53 0.94 -17.95
N GLU A 34 18.29 0.44 -17.84
CA GLU A 34 17.09 1.27 -17.69
C GLU A 34 16.80 1.60 -16.22
N ALA A 35 16.18 2.76 -15.99
CA ALA A 35 15.67 3.09 -14.67
C ALA A 35 14.52 2.15 -14.28
N GLN A 36 14.52 1.69 -13.03
CA GLN A 36 13.47 0.81 -12.52
C GLN A 36 12.10 1.51 -12.63
N VAL A 37 11.12 0.83 -13.20
CA VAL A 37 9.74 1.32 -13.28
C VAL A 37 9.12 1.38 -11.88
N LEU A 38 8.39 2.45 -11.60
CA LEU A 38 7.67 2.61 -10.35
C LEU A 38 6.35 1.83 -10.40
N HIS A 39 6.13 0.99 -9.38
CA HIS A 39 4.87 0.29 -9.17
C HIS A 39 4.22 0.74 -7.86
N ALA A 40 2.89 0.80 -7.86
CA ALA A 40 2.13 1.06 -6.65
C ALA A 40 2.32 -0.11 -5.67
N ARG A 41 2.46 0.23 -4.39
CA ARG A 41 2.42 -0.73 -3.28
C ARG A 41 1.34 -0.27 -2.30
N VAL A 42 0.44 -1.15 -1.95
CA VAL A 42 -0.56 -0.88 -0.92
C VAL A 42 0.04 -1.16 0.45
N VAL A 43 -0.10 -0.22 1.38
CA VAL A 43 0.25 -0.41 2.80
C VAL A 43 -1.03 -0.28 3.61
N LEU A 44 -1.49 -1.38 4.18
CA LEU A 44 -2.69 -1.43 5.01
C LEU A 44 -2.30 -1.24 6.47
N LEU A 45 -2.71 -0.12 7.06
CA LEU A 45 -2.57 0.14 8.49
C LEU A 45 -3.72 -0.56 9.22
N ARG A 46 -3.39 -1.56 10.03
CA ARG A 46 -4.37 -2.38 10.74
C ARG A 46 -4.72 -1.68 12.05
N ASP A 47 -5.95 -1.20 12.11
CA ASP A 47 -6.60 -0.97 13.38
C ASP A 47 -7.22 -2.30 13.87
N ARG A 48 -7.22 -2.55 15.19
CA ARG A 48 -7.92 -3.67 15.83
C ARG A 48 -9.23 -3.16 16.42
N PRO A 49 -10.28 -2.92 15.60
CA PRO A 49 -11.52 -2.35 16.08
C PRO A 49 -12.23 -3.34 17.01
N ALA A 50 -12.70 -2.84 18.15
CA ALA A 50 -13.42 -3.61 19.16
C ALA A 50 -14.73 -4.27 18.67
N GLY A 51 -15.20 -3.91 17.46
CA GLY A 51 -16.46 -4.38 16.86
C GLY A 51 -16.32 -5.38 15.71
N GLY A 52 -15.11 -5.84 15.36
CA GLY A 52 -14.87 -6.92 14.40
C GLY A 52 -15.14 -6.62 12.92
N LEU A 53 -15.77 -5.49 12.58
CA LEU A 53 -15.94 -5.04 11.19
C LEU A 53 -14.69 -4.28 10.74
N THR A 54 -14.04 -4.78 9.69
CA THR A 54 -12.84 -4.20 9.11
C THR A 54 -12.88 -4.34 7.59
N ALA A 55 -12.39 -3.34 6.87
CA ALA A 55 -12.27 -3.39 5.41
C ALA A 55 -11.05 -4.17 4.91
N ALA A 56 -10.21 -4.68 5.82
CA ALA A 56 -8.96 -5.33 5.46
C ALA A 56 -9.10 -6.54 4.53
N PRO A 57 -10.10 -7.43 4.65
CA PRO A 57 -10.31 -8.49 3.67
C PRO A 57 -10.61 -7.94 2.27
N ALA A 58 -11.48 -6.93 2.18
CA ALA A 58 -11.85 -6.31 0.90
C ALA A 58 -10.67 -5.56 0.27
N ALA A 59 -9.85 -4.87 1.08
CA ALA A 59 -8.63 -4.22 0.62
C ALA A 59 -7.59 -5.24 0.11
N ARG A 60 -7.46 -6.39 0.80
CA ARG A 60 -6.62 -7.50 0.37
C ARG A 60 -7.05 -8.06 -0.98
N GLU A 61 -8.34 -8.38 -1.10
CA GLU A 61 -8.93 -8.90 -2.33
C GLU A 61 -8.74 -7.94 -3.49
N LEU A 62 -8.96 -6.63 -3.27
CA LEU A 62 -8.72 -5.61 -4.28
C LEU A 62 -7.25 -5.61 -4.74
N ALA A 63 -6.29 -5.55 -3.81
CA ALA A 63 -4.87 -5.56 -4.17
C ALA A 63 -4.48 -6.82 -4.96
N LEU A 64 -4.95 -8.00 -4.51
CA LEU A 64 -4.73 -9.28 -5.19
C LEU A 64 -5.31 -9.29 -6.61
N SER A 65 -6.53 -8.77 -6.79
CA SER A 65 -7.19 -8.72 -8.10
C SER A 65 -6.46 -7.85 -9.14
N HIS A 66 -5.62 -6.93 -8.67
CA HIS A 66 -4.80 -6.03 -9.48
C HIS A 66 -3.30 -6.39 -9.46
N ASP A 67 -2.95 -7.59 -8.98
CA ASP A 67 -1.56 -8.06 -8.82
C ASP A 67 -0.66 -7.01 -8.12
N THR A 68 -1.24 -6.23 -7.21
CA THR A 68 -0.56 -5.14 -6.52
C THR A 68 0.02 -5.66 -5.22
N ALA A 69 1.31 -5.41 -5.00
CA ALA A 69 1.97 -5.83 -3.78
C ALA A 69 1.37 -5.14 -2.53
N LEU A 70 1.16 -5.93 -1.47
CA LEU A 70 0.55 -5.49 -0.23
C LEU A 70 1.50 -5.69 0.96
N SER A 71 1.62 -4.69 1.82
CA SER A 71 2.13 -4.80 3.19
C SER A 71 1.02 -4.52 4.20
N GLU A 72 1.04 -5.22 5.32
CA GLU A 72 0.17 -4.91 6.45
C GLU A 72 1.03 -4.48 7.64
N LEU A 73 0.70 -3.33 8.22
CA LEU A 73 1.31 -2.84 9.45
C LEU A 73 0.30 -3.04 10.57
N GLU A 74 0.63 -3.91 11.51
CA GLU A 74 -0.18 -4.15 12.71
C GLU A 74 0.60 -3.64 13.93
N PRO A 75 -0.01 -2.76 14.76
CA PRO A 75 0.64 -2.26 15.95
C PRO A 75 0.67 -3.34 17.02
N GLU A 76 1.54 -3.18 18.01
CA GLU A 76 1.59 -4.05 19.19
C GLU A 76 0.30 -3.95 20.03
N GLU A 77 0.04 -4.92 20.90
CA GLU A 77 -1.14 -4.85 21.78
C GLU A 77 -1.01 -3.71 22.79
N GLY A 78 -1.99 -2.80 22.80
CA GLY A 78 -1.98 -1.66 23.71
C GLY A 78 -3.27 -0.84 23.67
N PRO A 79 -3.33 0.23 24.49
CA PRO A 79 -4.38 1.23 24.43
C PRO A 79 -4.50 1.88 23.04
N GLU A 80 -5.71 2.27 22.64
CA GLU A 80 -6.01 2.85 21.31
C GLU A 80 -5.11 4.02 20.92
N LEU A 81 -4.78 4.90 21.87
CA LEU A 81 -3.90 6.03 21.61
C LEU A 81 -2.46 5.59 21.34
N GLU A 82 -1.99 4.55 22.03
CA GLU A 82 -0.63 4.01 21.86
C GLU A 82 -0.50 3.30 20.51
N THR A 83 -1.50 2.49 20.13
CA THR A 83 -1.51 1.81 18.83
C THR A 83 -1.57 2.80 17.67
N LEU A 84 -2.38 3.86 17.79
CA LEU A 84 -2.41 4.93 16.79
C LEU A 84 -1.08 5.68 16.72
N ALA A 85 -0.48 6.02 17.87
CA ALA A 85 0.81 6.70 17.91
C ALA A 85 1.92 5.86 17.27
N GLU A 86 1.91 4.54 17.48
CA GLU A 86 2.85 3.61 16.84
C GLU A 86 2.69 3.62 15.31
N LEU A 87 1.47 3.47 14.80
CA LEU A 87 1.21 3.49 13.35
C LEU A 87 1.68 4.81 12.71
N ILE A 88 1.38 5.94 13.36
CA ILE A 88 1.85 7.26 12.90
C ILE A 88 3.37 7.32 12.89
N ALA A 89 4.03 6.96 13.99
CA ALA A 89 5.48 7.01 14.12
C ALA A 89 6.18 6.18 13.04
N VAL A 90 5.73 4.94 12.80
CA VAL A 90 6.30 4.07 11.77
C VAL A 90 6.15 4.69 10.38
N THR A 91 4.97 5.24 10.06
CA THR A 91 4.75 5.86 8.75
C THR A 91 5.52 7.16 8.55
N ASP A 92 5.73 7.95 9.60
CA ASP A 92 6.51 9.18 9.55
C ASP A 92 8.01 8.89 9.31
N PHE A 93 8.58 7.95 10.06
CA PHE A 93 9.95 7.48 9.80
C PHE A 93 10.10 6.85 8.41
N ALA A 94 9.10 6.07 7.96
CA ALA A 94 9.12 5.52 6.61
C ALA A 94 9.14 6.62 5.54
N ALA A 95 8.37 7.70 5.71
CA ALA A 95 8.39 8.85 4.80
C ALA A 95 9.77 9.53 4.77
N VAL A 96 10.41 9.71 5.93
CA VAL A 96 11.78 10.26 6.02
C VAL A 96 12.78 9.35 5.31
N TYR A 97 12.74 8.03 5.54
CA TYR A 97 13.65 7.10 4.89
C TYR A 97 13.43 7.01 3.38
N LEU A 98 12.16 7.06 2.94
CA LEU A 98 11.83 7.13 1.52
C LEU A 98 12.40 8.41 0.88
N ALA A 99 12.25 9.56 1.54
CA ALA A 99 12.82 10.81 1.06
C ALA A 99 14.34 10.71 0.92
N LEU A 100 15.05 10.23 1.94
CA LEU A 100 16.50 10.03 1.92
C LEU A 100 16.93 9.06 0.81
N ALA A 101 16.23 7.93 0.66
CA ALA A 101 16.53 6.94 -0.37
C ALA A 101 16.27 7.47 -1.79
N SER A 102 15.33 8.41 -1.94
CA SER A 102 15.00 9.05 -3.22
C SER A 102 15.88 10.26 -3.56
N GLY A 103 16.83 10.63 -2.70
CA GLY A 103 17.78 11.72 -2.95
C GLY A 103 17.24 13.12 -2.67
N ALA A 104 16.30 13.23 -1.72
CA ALA A 104 15.81 14.52 -1.20
C ALA A 104 16.88 15.30 -0.43
#